data_AF-A0A0W0YSA0-F1
#
_entry.id   AF-A0A0W0YSA0-F1
#
_cell.length_a   1.000
_cell.length_b   1.000
_cell.length_c   1.000
_cell.angle_alpha   90.00
_cell.angle_beta   90.00
_cell.angle_gamma   90.00
#
_symmetry.space_group_name_H-M   'P 1'
#
loop_
_entity.id
_entity.type
_entity.pdbx_description
1 polymer ?
#
loop_
_entity_poly.entity_id
_entity_poly.type
_entity_poly.pdbx_seq_one_letter_code
_entity_poly.pdbx_strand_id
1 'polypeptide(L)'
;MPHPLTNDILNIISEHRKIPDNEKESHTVAEFSEAIINKIDNMVLEGKKIRLVAPAFPEKAPVRGKTLGDTPDMAELVSLQHLNNICKKIAAVYGPGAELVIYTDGFAFAEVFPDIHTKEKRESYLSKLNEMIEKNDLKNIKVINLAGTVDLNEYAESETSFRQRVAKPKNDDDINSLNLYRGQIQFFTTELSMGYPEKTKSKIKKEAEIISRGVARMSNALSKYLSIIEPEALRLSCHPKTIAADKIGIWFNEDHAPGGTPWHNAAVYEISDATNKCVVSFMKAQEAREKGYLLKSDPEGKPSHFVSETVYRHACTLQSFFRSIHNKKMEAESPKEPMKSSNLELI
;
A
#
# COMPACT_ATOMS: atom_id res chain seq x y z
N MET A 1 21.86 23.17 11.19
CA MET A 1 20.77 22.43 11.87
C MET A 1 19.51 22.68 11.06
N PRO A 2 18.70 21.64 10.79
CA PRO A 2 17.44 21.79 10.06
C PRO A 2 16.48 22.73 10.78
N HIS A 3 15.57 23.37 10.04
CA HIS A 3 14.49 24.17 10.60
C HIS A 3 13.66 23.35 11.60
N PRO A 4 13.13 23.93 12.70
CA PRO A 4 12.34 23.18 13.69
C PRO A 4 11.18 22.39 13.08
N LEU A 5 10.43 23.00 12.16
CA LEU A 5 9.34 22.32 11.42
C LEU A 5 9.85 21.15 10.55
N THR A 6 11.08 21.25 10.01
CA THR A 6 11.70 20.14 9.28
C THR A 6 11.91 18.94 10.19
N ASN A 7 12.33 19.15 11.44
CA ASN A 7 12.44 18.06 12.42
C ASN A 7 11.08 17.43 12.75
N ASP A 8 10.04 18.24 12.95
CA ASP A 8 8.69 17.74 13.25
C ASP A 8 8.14 16.88 12.10
N ILE A 9 8.35 17.32 10.86
CA ILE A 9 7.97 16.57 9.66
C ILE A 9 8.76 15.26 9.55
N LEU A 10 10.07 15.30 9.77
CA LEU A 10 10.93 14.11 9.70
C LEU A 10 10.59 13.08 10.78
N ASN A 11 10.22 13.52 11.98
CA ASN A 11 9.72 12.64 13.04
C ASN A 11 8.44 11.91 12.63
N ILE A 12 7.48 12.61 12.01
CA ILE A 12 6.25 11.99 11.52
C ILE A 12 6.57 10.95 10.43
N ILE A 13 7.49 11.26 9.52
CA ILE A 13 7.88 10.32 8.45
C ILE A 13 8.65 9.13 9.05
N SER A 14 9.51 9.34 10.06
CA SER A 14 10.33 8.28 10.65
C SER A 14 9.50 7.20 11.33
N GLU A 15 8.35 7.56 11.93
CA GLU A 15 7.39 6.61 12.49
C GLU A 15 6.96 5.55 11.48
N HIS A 16 6.86 5.91 10.20
CA HIS A 16 6.28 5.07 9.15
C HIS A 16 7.32 4.45 8.22
N ARG A 17 8.61 4.59 8.54
CA ARG A 17 9.69 4.07 7.71
C ARG A 17 9.74 2.57 7.69
N LYS A 18 9.97 2.04 6.50
CA LYS A 18 10.30 0.64 6.25
C LYS A 18 11.79 0.54 5.96
N ILE A 19 12.53 0.00 6.93
CA ILE A 19 13.99 -0.15 6.91
C ILE A 19 14.33 -1.64 6.74
N PRO A 20 15.46 -2.02 6.13
CA PRO A 20 15.89 -3.42 6.07
C PRO A 20 16.11 -4.04 7.46
N ASP A 21 15.76 -5.32 7.63
CA ASP A 21 15.82 -6.05 8.92
C ASP A 21 17.20 -6.05 9.60
N ASN A 22 18.27 -5.79 8.83
CA ASN A 22 19.65 -5.76 9.31
C ASN A 22 20.11 -4.37 9.83
N GLU A 23 19.28 -3.35 9.74
CA GLU A 23 19.52 -2.03 10.34
C GLU A 23 18.66 -1.87 11.61
N LYS A 24 19.25 -1.36 12.70
CA LYS A 24 18.52 -1.14 13.96
C LYS A 24 17.59 0.06 13.83
N GLU A 25 16.34 -0.09 14.21
CA GLU A 25 15.33 0.99 14.29
C GLU A 25 15.65 1.93 15.48
N SER A 26 16.24 3.10 15.23
CA SER A 26 16.21 4.19 16.23
C SER A 26 15.14 5.24 15.92
N HIS A 27 14.59 5.25 14.69
CA HIS A 27 13.55 6.17 14.20
C HIS A 27 13.88 7.66 14.45
N THR A 28 15.15 8.04 14.46
CA THR A 28 15.55 9.42 14.76
C THR A 28 15.72 10.27 13.51
N VAL A 29 15.55 11.59 13.63
CA VAL A 29 15.77 12.55 12.52
C VAL A 29 17.20 12.48 11.96
N ALA A 30 18.17 12.11 12.80
CA ALA A 30 19.58 11.95 12.41
C ALA A 30 19.80 10.80 11.40
N GLU A 31 18.77 9.99 11.14
CA GLU A 31 18.81 8.84 10.23
C GLU A 31 18.23 9.14 8.83
N PHE A 32 18.08 10.41 8.46
CA PHE A 32 17.80 10.80 7.08
C PHE A 32 19.06 11.37 6.42
N SER A 33 19.23 11.11 5.12
CA SER A 33 20.33 11.71 4.36
C SER A 33 20.19 13.23 4.32
N GLU A 34 21.32 13.94 4.24
CA GLU A 34 21.34 15.41 4.09
C GLU A 34 20.50 15.86 2.89
N ALA A 35 20.48 15.07 1.81
CA ALA A 35 19.66 15.34 0.63
C ALA A 35 18.15 15.36 0.95
N ILE A 36 17.67 14.43 1.78
CA ILE A 36 16.26 14.40 2.21
C ILE A 36 15.97 15.59 3.13
N ILE A 37 16.85 15.85 4.10
CA ILE A 37 16.70 16.96 5.05
C ILE A 37 16.61 18.29 4.28
N ASN A 38 17.54 18.54 3.37
CA ASN A 38 17.61 19.77 2.59
C ASN A 38 16.37 19.98 1.71
N LYS A 39 15.80 18.92 1.12
CA LYS A 39 14.55 19.02 0.35
C LYS A 39 13.39 19.51 1.20
N ILE A 40 13.24 18.98 2.40
CA ILE A 40 12.18 19.42 3.33
C ILE A 40 12.45 20.84 3.78
N ASP A 41 13.69 21.16 4.15
CA ASP A 41 14.07 22.49 4.60
C ASP A 41 13.77 23.55 3.53
N ASN A 42 14.12 23.27 2.28
CA ASN A 42 13.81 24.15 1.14
C ASN A 42 12.29 24.37 0.99
N MET A 43 11.48 23.30 1.01
CA MET A 43 10.02 23.42 0.93
C MET A 43 9.45 24.21 2.12
N VAL A 44 9.97 23.97 3.32
CA VAL A 44 9.57 24.68 4.55
C VAL A 44 9.89 26.17 4.46
N LEU A 45 11.12 26.53 4.08
CA LEU A 45 11.59 27.91 3.95
C LEU A 45 10.83 28.68 2.86
N GLU A 46 10.41 27.99 1.80
CA GLU A 46 9.59 28.56 0.72
C GLU A 46 8.09 28.59 1.04
N GLY A 47 7.66 28.03 2.18
CA GLY A 47 6.24 27.94 2.55
C GLY A 47 5.42 27.04 1.63
N LYS A 48 6.04 26.08 0.95
CA LYS A 48 5.41 25.16 -0.01
C LYS A 48 4.95 23.88 0.67
N LYS A 49 3.90 23.27 0.13
CA LYS A 49 3.49 21.91 0.54
C LYS A 49 4.66 20.93 0.43
N ILE A 50 4.78 20.04 1.41
CA ILE A 50 5.71 18.91 1.33
C ILE A 50 5.22 17.97 0.22
N ARG A 51 6.04 17.85 -0.82
CA ARG A 51 5.76 17.04 -2.02
C ARG A 51 6.30 15.62 -1.81
N LEU A 52 5.41 14.65 -1.64
CA LEU A 52 5.75 13.22 -1.60
C LEU A 52 5.41 12.60 -2.95
N VAL A 53 6.29 11.75 -3.49
CA VAL A 53 6.05 11.04 -4.76
C VAL A 53 6.32 9.55 -4.61
N ALA A 54 5.41 8.70 -5.10
CA ALA A 54 5.52 7.25 -4.99
C ALA A 54 5.18 6.57 -6.32
N PRO A 55 6.12 5.81 -6.92
CA PRO A 55 5.76 4.80 -7.91
C PRO A 55 5.03 3.64 -7.21
N ALA A 56 3.72 3.56 -7.39
CA ALA A 56 2.88 2.59 -6.66
C ALA A 56 1.53 2.38 -7.34
N PHE A 57 0.78 1.38 -6.90
CA PHE A 57 -0.57 1.06 -7.38
C PHE A 57 -0.69 0.95 -8.91
N PRO A 58 0.18 0.15 -9.58
CA PRO A 58 0.17 0.07 -11.05
C PRO A 58 -1.09 -0.61 -11.60
N GLU A 59 -1.46 -1.75 -11.01
CA GLU A 59 -2.64 -2.56 -11.31
C GLU A 59 -2.79 -3.67 -10.26
N LYS A 60 -3.97 -4.27 -10.14
CA LYS A 60 -4.17 -5.46 -9.28
C LYS A 60 -3.54 -6.69 -9.93
N ALA A 61 -2.81 -7.46 -9.14
CA ALA A 61 -2.19 -8.69 -9.63
C ALA A 61 -3.28 -9.69 -10.08
N PRO A 62 -3.18 -10.25 -11.28
CA PRO A 62 -4.22 -11.09 -11.84
C PRO A 62 -4.08 -12.57 -11.45
N VAL A 63 -3.64 -12.82 -10.21
CA VAL A 63 -3.43 -14.16 -9.65
C VAL A 63 -4.33 -14.32 -8.44
N ARG A 64 -5.39 -15.13 -8.54
CA ARG A 64 -6.44 -15.28 -7.50
C ARG A 64 -5.99 -15.99 -6.22
N GLY A 65 -4.83 -16.62 -6.27
CA GLY A 65 -4.15 -17.07 -5.05
C GLY A 65 -3.47 -15.92 -4.28
N LYS A 66 -3.22 -14.78 -4.93
CA LYS A 66 -2.64 -13.58 -4.31
C LYS A 66 -3.71 -12.53 -3.97
N THR A 67 -4.63 -12.28 -4.89
CA THR A 67 -5.63 -11.20 -4.80
C THR A 67 -7.07 -11.73 -4.83
N LEU A 68 -8.02 -10.88 -4.45
CA LEU A 68 -9.45 -11.22 -4.42
C LEU A 68 -10.17 -11.00 -5.75
N GLY A 69 -9.61 -10.19 -6.65
CA GLY A 69 -10.18 -9.82 -7.94
C GLY A 69 -9.22 -8.97 -8.77
N ASP A 70 -9.75 -8.27 -9.78
CA ASP A 70 -8.98 -7.35 -10.65
C ASP A 70 -9.10 -5.88 -10.25
N THR A 71 -9.94 -5.57 -9.27
CA THR A 71 -10.23 -4.20 -8.84
C THR A 71 -9.59 -3.89 -7.50
N PRO A 72 -9.36 -2.61 -7.16
CA PRO A 72 -9.01 -2.21 -5.81
C PRO A 72 -10.01 -2.79 -4.79
N ASP A 73 -9.50 -3.29 -3.68
CA ASP A 73 -10.27 -3.84 -2.56
C ASP A 73 -9.85 -3.15 -1.25
N MET A 74 -10.13 -3.76 -0.11
CA MET A 74 -9.82 -3.16 1.20
C MET A 74 -8.31 -2.95 1.39
N ALA A 75 -7.45 -3.74 0.73
CA ALA A 75 -6.01 -3.56 0.82
C ALA A 75 -5.60 -2.18 0.28
N GLU A 76 -6.10 -1.81 -0.90
CA GLU A 76 -5.86 -0.48 -1.47
C GLU A 76 -6.45 0.63 -0.59
N LEU A 77 -7.68 0.45 -0.09
CA LEU A 77 -8.34 1.47 0.72
C LEU A 77 -7.55 1.79 1.98
N VAL A 78 -7.19 0.76 2.76
CA VAL A 78 -6.42 0.91 4.00
C VAL A 78 -5.06 1.56 3.70
N SER A 79 -4.38 1.16 2.62
CA SER A 79 -3.12 1.79 2.23
C SER A 79 -3.27 3.26 1.88
N LEU A 80 -4.27 3.62 1.08
CA LEU A 80 -4.50 5.01 0.69
C LEU A 80 -4.91 5.87 1.89
N GLN A 81 -5.72 5.33 2.81
CA GLN A 81 -6.07 5.99 4.07
C GLN A 81 -4.83 6.25 4.92
N HIS A 82 -3.97 5.23 5.09
CA HIS A 82 -2.72 5.36 5.82
C HIS A 82 -1.82 6.46 5.25
N LEU A 83 -1.56 6.43 3.93
CA LEU A 83 -0.73 7.41 3.24
C LEU A 83 -1.33 8.83 3.33
N ASN A 84 -2.65 8.95 3.21
CA ASN A 84 -3.36 10.23 3.39
C ASN A 84 -3.25 10.73 4.84
N ASN A 85 -3.28 9.83 5.82
CA ASN A 85 -3.13 10.17 7.24
C ASN A 85 -1.71 10.65 7.57
N ILE A 86 -0.67 10.12 6.94
CA ILE A 86 0.69 10.69 7.04
C ILE A 86 0.68 12.17 6.60
N CYS A 87 0.04 12.48 5.48
CA CYS A 87 -0.08 13.86 5.01
C CYS A 87 -0.89 14.75 5.98
N LYS A 88 -1.95 14.22 6.60
CA LYS A 88 -2.72 14.93 7.63
C LYS A 88 -1.90 15.19 8.89
N LYS A 89 -1.09 14.22 9.35
CA LYS A 89 -0.17 14.40 10.48
C LYS A 89 0.81 15.55 10.19
N ILE A 90 1.38 15.59 8.98
CA ILE A 90 2.26 16.71 8.56
C ILE A 90 1.50 18.05 8.59
N ALA A 91 0.27 18.09 8.08
CA ALA A 91 -0.55 19.30 8.09
C ALA A 91 -0.90 19.81 9.50
N ALA A 92 -0.87 18.94 10.51
CA ALA A 92 -1.11 19.34 11.90
C ALA A 92 0.06 20.14 12.51
N VAL A 93 1.28 19.96 12.00
CA VAL A 93 2.49 20.67 12.47
C VAL A 93 2.97 21.73 11.49
N TYR A 94 2.61 21.62 10.21
CA TYR A 94 3.05 22.52 9.14
C TYR A 94 1.87 23.01 8.32
N GLY A 95 1.55 24.30 8.41
CA GLY A 95 0.33 24.90 7.84
C GLY A 95 0.04 24.58 6.37
N PRO A 96 1.02 24.66 5.44
CA PRO A 96 0.82 24.24 4.05
C PRO A 96 0.49 22.75 3.90
N GLY A 97 0.96 21.91 4.82
CA GLY A 97 0.75 20.46 4.83
C GLY A 97 1.57 19.70 3.79
N ALA A 98 1.07 18.53 3.42
CA ALA A 98 1.72 17.63 2.47
C ALA A 98 0.73 17.09 1.43
N GLU A 99 1.25 16.69 0.28
CA GLU A 99 0.53 15.98 -0.77
C GLU A 99 1.35 14.78 -1.23
N LEU A 100 0.69 13.65 -1.43
CA LEU A 100 1.26 12.47 -2.06
C LEU A 100 0.78 12.33 -3.50
N VAL A 101 1.72 12.29 -4.43
CA VAL A 101 1.46 11.97 -5.83
C VAL A 101 1.93 10.55 -6.13
N ILE A 102 0.97 9.70 -6.46
CA ILE A 102 1.19 8.34 -6.91
C ILE A 102 1.37 8.37 -8.43
N TYR A 103 2.56 7.99 -8.88
CA TYR A 103 2.83 7.79 -10.30
C TYR A 103 2.64 6.33 -10.66
N THR A 104 1.67 6.05 -11.54
CA THR A 104 1.44 4.71 -12.08
C THR A 104 2.05 4.66 -13.46
N ASP A 105 2.92 3.68 -13.68
CA ASP A 105 3.71 3.59 -14.91
C ASP A 105 3.07 2.70 -15.99
N GLY A 106 1.90 2.10 -15.73
CA GLY A 106 1.10 1.37 -16.72
C GLY A 106 1.83 0.24 -17.47
N PHE A 107 3.01 -0.13 -16.98
CA PHE A 107 3.77 -1.36 -17.15
C PHE A 107 4.73 -1.55 -18.35
N ALA A 108 5.98 -1.87 -17.97
CA ALA A 108 7.06 -2.58 -18.67
C ALA A 108 6.77 -4.03 -19.12
N PHE A 109 5.53 -4.47 -18.98
CA PHE A 109 5.17 -5.90 -18.97
C PHE A 109 4.01 -6.26 -19.89
N ALA A 110 3.30 -5.26 -20.45
CA ALA A 110 2.22 -5.54 -21.38
C ALA A 110 2.73 -6.38 -22.57
N GLU A 111 4.00 -6.21 -22.96
CA GLU A 111 4.66 -6.99 -24.00
C GLU A 111 5.05 -8.41 -23.56
N VAL A 112 5.18 -8.66 -22.24
CA VAL A 112 5.61 -9.95 -21.70
C VAL A 112 4.43 -10.79 -21.17
N PHE A 113 3.29 -10.16 -20.89
CA PHE A 113 2.04 -10.79 -20.41
C PHE A 113 0.77 -10.21 -21.04
N PRO A 114 0.63 -10.22 -22.37
CA PRO A 114 -0.50 -9.57 -23.02
C PRO A 114 -1.86 -10.14 -22.58
N ASP A 115 -1.94 -11.45 -22.30
CA ASP A 115 -3.22 -12.14 -22.04
C ASP A 115 -3.81 -11.83 -20.66
N ILE A 116 -2.97 -11.49 -19.67
CA ILE A 116 -3.41 -11.36 -18.29
C ILE A 116 -3.35 -9.90 -17.82
N HIS A 117 -2.33 -9.15 -18.25
CA HIS A 117 -2.11 -7.74 -17.94
C HIS A 117 -2.56 -6.87 -19.11
N THR A 118 -3.88 -6.82 -19.36
CA THR A 118 -4.45 -6.03 -20.47
C THR A 118 -4.54 -4.55 -20.11
N LYS A 119 -4.48 -3.68 -21.12
CA LYS A 119 -4.69 -2.23 -20.96
C LYS A 119 -6.03 -1.92 -20.28
N GLU A 120 -7.09 -2.62 -20.68
CA GLU A 120 -8.44 -2.43 -20.16
C GLU A 120 -8.53 -2.72 -18.65
N LYS A 121 -7.87 -3.79 -18.17
CA LYS A 121 -7.83 -4.10 -16.73
C LYS A 121 -7.11 -3.00 -15.94
N ARG A 122 -6.01 -2.46 -16.48
CA ARG A 122 -5.29 -1.36 -15.85
C ARG A 122 -6.13 -0.10 -15.77
N GLU A 123 -6.74 0.30 -16.88
CA GLU A 123 -7.62 1.47 -16.92
C GLU A 123 -8.82 1.30 -15.98
N SER A 124 -9.44 0.11 -15.94
CA SER A 124 -10.50 -0.18 -14.99
C SER A 124 -10.03 -0.14 -13.53
N TYR A 125 -8.84 -0.65 -13.23
CA TYR A 125 -8.27 -0.61 -11.88
C TYR A 125 -8.04 0.85 -11.45
N LEU A 126 -7.41 1.66 -12.30
CA LEU A 126 -7.13 3.06 -12.01
C LEU A 126 -8.40 3.92 -11.90
N SER A 127 -9.42 3.68 -12.72
CA SER A 127 -10.74 4.33 -12.57
C SER A 127 -11.31 4.08 -11.18
N LYS A 128 -11.38 2.81 -10.76
CA LYS A 128 -11.91 2.41 -9.45
C LYS A 128 -11.04 2.89 -8.28
N LEU A 129 -9.73 3.01 -8.50
CA LEU A 129 -8.83 3.57 -7.49
C LEU A 129 -9.11 5.05 -7.26
N ASN A 130 -9.35 5.83 -8.33
CA ASN A 130 -9.74 7.23 -8.22
C ASN A 130 -11.13 7.38 -7.59
N GLU A 131 -12.11 6.57 -7.99
CA GLU A 131 -13.42 6.53 -7.34
C GLU A 131 -13.31 6.23 -5.84
N MET A 132 -12.42 5.32 -5.45
CA MET A 132 -12.13 5.00 -4.05
C MET A 132 -11.52 6.20 -3.30
N ILE A 133 -10.59 6.93 -3.91
CA ILE A 133 -9.98 8.16 -3.36
C ILE A 133 -11.06 9.23 -3.13
N GLU A 134 -11.92 9.46 -4.13
CA GLU A 134 -12.99 10.46 -4.06
C GLU A 134 -14.05 10.09 -3.01
N LYS A 135 -14.56 8.85 -3.04
CA LYS A 135 -15.59 8.36 -2.12
C LYS A 135 -15.16 8.41 -0.65
N ASN A 136 -13.85 8.27 -0.38
CA ASN A 136 -13.30 8.26 0.97
C ASN A 136 -12.64 9.59 1.38
N ASP A 137 -12.83 10.66 0.59
CA ASP A 137 -12.35 12.01 0.88
C ASP A 137 -10.82 12.07 1.14
N LEU A 138 -10.05 11.32 0.34
CA LEU A 138 -8.59 11.21 0.49
C LEU A 138 -7.86 12.37 -0.23
N LYS A 139 -8.16 13.61 0.20
CA LYS A 139 -7.78 14.87 -0.47
C LYS A 139 -6.27 15.10 -0.67
N ASN A 140 -5.42 14.43 0.10
CA ASN A 140 -3.97 14.62 -0.02
C ASN A 140 -3.33 13.64 -1.02
N ILE A 141 -4.14 12.80 -1.69
CA ILE A 141 -3.65 11.81 -2.65
C ILE A 141 -4.02 12.24 -4.06
N LYS A 142 -3.03 12.23 -4.96
CA LYS A 142 -3.23 12.39 -6.40
C LYS A 142 -2.64 11.21 -7.14
N VAL A 143 -3.35 10.69 -8.15
CA VAL A 143 -2.85 9.65 -9.03
C VAL A 143 -2.54 10.25 -10.40
N ILE A 144 -1.34 9.98 -10.92
CA ILE A 144 -0.92 10.36 -12.27
C ILE A 144 -0.53 9.10 -13.02
N ASN A 145 -1.26 8.82 -14.10
CA ASN A 145 -0.94 7.74 -15.01
C ASN A 145 -0.01 8.23 -16.12
N LEU A 146 1.20 7.67 -16.19
CA LEU A 146 2.18 8.02 -17.22
C LEU A 146 1.98 7.25 -18.53
N ALA A 147 1.15 6.20 -18.53
CA ALA A 147 0.90 5.40 -19.72
C ALA A 147 0.37 6.26 -20.88
N GLY A 148 0.99 6.13 -22.05
CA GLY A 148 0.64 6.91 -23.24
C GLY A 148 1.00 8.40 -23.19
N THR A 149 1.53 8.89 -22.06
CA THR A 149 1.98 10.27 -21.90
C THR A 149 3.50 10.40 -22.05
N VAL A 150 4.23 9.38 -21.63
CA VAL A 150 5.70 9.35 -21.63
C VAL A 150 6.18 8.02 -22.19
N ASP A 151 7.14 8.04 -23.11
CA ASP A 151 7.87 6.84 -23.50
C ASP A 151 9.04 6.62 -22.54
N LEU A 152 8.83 5.76 -21.54
CA LEU A 152 9.86 5.41 -20.56
C LEU A 152 11.07 4.69 -21.19
N ASN A 153 10.96 4.17 -22.42
CA ASN A 153 12.09 3.56 -23.11
C ASN A 153 13.20 4.57 -23.40
N GLU A 154 12.88 5.86 -23.57
CA GLU A 154 13.88 6.93 -23.73
C GLU A 154 14.80 7.08 -22.51
N TYR A 155 14.33 6.64 -21.34
CA TYR A 155 15.07 6.71 -20.08
C TYR A 155 15.67 5.36 -19.67
N ALA A 156 15.26 4.27 -20.34
CA ALA A 156 15.71 2.93 -20.03
C ALA A 156 17.10 2.63 -20.61
N GLU A 157 17.91 1.91 -19.87
CA GLU A 157 19.14 1.35 -20.43
C GLU A 157 18.83 0.21 -21.40
N SER A 158 19.74 -0.06 -22.35
CA SER A 158 19.59 -1.20 -23.27
C SER A 158 19.62 -2.55 -22.52
N GLU A 159 19.02 -3.59 -23.08
CA GLU A 159 19.08 -4.93 -22.48
C GLU A 159 20.54 -5.42 -22.33
N THR A 160 21.38 -5.14 -23.33
CA THR A 160 22.80 -5.49 -23.31
C THR A 160 23.53 -4.78 -22.17
N SER A 161 23.28 -3.47 -22.00
CA SER A 161 23.87 -2.68 -20.91
C SER A 161 23.45 -3.22 -19.54
N PHE A 162 22.14 -3.50 -19.36
CA PHE A 162 21.64 -4.08 -18.12
C PHE A 162 22.33 -5.40 -17.79
N ARG A 163 22.43 -6.31 -18.78
CA ARG A 163 23.08 -7.62 -18.61
C ARG A 163 24.54 -7.50 -18.20
N GLN A 164 25.29 -6.59 -18.84
CA GLN A 164 26.70 -6.36 -18.51
C GLN A 164 26.85 -5.80 -17.09
N ARG A 165 25.98 -4.85 -16.72
CA ARG A 165 26.00 -4.18 -15.41
C ARG A 165 25.69 -5.15 -14.27
N VAL A 166 24.64 -5.97 -14.39
CA VAL A 166 24.30 -6.96 -13.36
C VAL A 166 25.26 -8.16 -13.31
N ALA A 167 25.95 -8.47 -14.41
CA ALA A 167 26.96 -9.53 -14.44
C ALA A 167 28.28 -9.12 -13.75
N LYS A 168 28.61 -7.83 -13.78
CA LYS A 168 29.84 -7.27 -13.20
C LYS A 168 29.52 -5.96 -12.47
N PRO A 169 28.84 -6.03 -11.30
CA PRO A 169 28.50 -4.83 -10.55
C PRO A 169 29.77 -4.10 -10.11
N LYS A 170 29.80 -2.77 -10.28
CA LYS A 170 30.99 -1.96 -10.01
C LYS A 170 30.89 -1.10 -8.76
N ASN A 171 29.69 -0.87 -8.26
CA ASN A 171 29.38 -0.03 -7.11
C ASN A 171 28.14 -0.54 -6.36
N ASP A 172 27.80 0.09 -5.25
CA ASP A 172 26.67 -0.31 -4.41
C ASP A 172 25.32 -0.20 -5.14
N ASP A 173 25.16 0.77 -6.04
CA ASP A 173 23.94 0.92 -6.85
C ASP A 173 23.73 -0.25 -7.83
N ASP A 174 24.81 -0.76 -8.41
CA ASP A 174 24.78 -1.95 -9.26
C ASP A 174 24.44 -3.20 -8.44
N ILE A 175 25.01 -3.32 -7.24
CA ILE A 175 24.71 -4.42 -6.31
C ILE A 175 23.23 -4.36 -5.89
N ASN A 176 22.73 -3.18 -5.55
CA ASN A 176 21.32 -2.95 -5.22
C ASN A 176 20.40 -3.30 -6.40
N SER A 177 20.78 -2.90 -7.61
CA SER A 177 20.06 -3.26 -8.84
C SER A 177 20.03 -4.78 -9.07
N LEU A 178 21.15 -5.46 -8.86
CA LEU A 178 21.25 -6.92 -8.99
C LEU A 178 20.39 -7.64 -7.94
N ASN A 179 20.40 -7.18 -6.70
CA ASN A 179 19.59 -7.75 -5.63
C ASN A 179 18.09 -7.56 -5.90
N LEU A 180 17.69 -6.38 -6.38
CA LEU A 180 16.31 -6.12 -6.82
C LEU A 180 15.92 -7.07 -7.96
N TYR A 181 16.77 -7.22 -8.98
CA TYR A 181 16.53 -8.14 -10.10
C TYR A 181 16.38 -9.59 -9.64
N ARG A 182 17.22 -10.07 -8.72
CA ARG A 182 17.12 -11.42 -8.13
C ARG A 182 15.82 -11.61 -7.34
N GLY A 183 15.45 -10.62 -6.53
CA GLY A 183 14.18 -10.62 -5.80
C GLY A 183 12.98 -10.67 -6.75
N GLN A 184 13.03 -9.92 -7.85
CA GLN A 184 12.00 -9.96 -8.89
C GLN A 184 11.90 -11.34 -9.55
N ILE A 185 13.02 -12.03 -9.82
CA ILE A 185 12.98 -13.40 -10.36
C ILE A 185 12.20 -14.32 -9.42
N GLN A 186 12.48 -14.28 -8.12
CA GLN A 186 11.76 -15.09 -7.13
C GLN A 186 10.28 -14.73 -7.06
N PHE A 187 9.98 -13.43 -7.09
CA PHE A 187 8.63 -12.90 -7.09
C PHE A 187 7.82 -13.40 -8.30
N PHE A 188 8.33 -13.20 -9.53
CA PHE A 188 7.65 -13.61 -10.76
C PHE A 188 7.62 -15.11 -10.95
N THR A 189 8.62 -15.85 -10.45
CA THR A 189 8.57 -17.33 -10.43
C THR A 189 7.36 -17.80 -9.62
N THR A 190 7.12 -17.20 -8.45
CA THR A 190 5.96 -17.51 -7.61
C THR A 190 4.66 -17.13 -8.31
N GLU A 191 4.59 -15.90 -8.85
CA GLU A 191 3.39 -15.40 -9.51
C GLU A 191 3.00 -16.23 -10.73
N LEU A 192 3.97 -16.57 -11.59
CA LEU A 192 3.79 -17.43 -12.74
C LEU A 192 3.37 -18.86 -12.37
N SER A 193 3.97 -19.43 -11.33
CA SER A 193 3.62 -20.78 -10.88
C SER A 193 2.17 -20.87 -10.40
N MET A 194 1.66 -19.80 -9.78
CA MET A 194 0.29 -19.72 -9.31
C MET A 194 -0.69 -19.39 -10.43
N GLY A 195 -0.30 -18.53 -11.38
CA GLY A 195 -1.15 -18.11 -12.50
C GLY A 195 -1.24 -19.13 -13.64
N TYR A 196 -0.21 -19.98 -13.79
CA TYR A 196 -0.08 -20.95 -14.88
C TYR A 196 0.41 -22.32 -14.36
N PRO A 197 -0.41 -23.03 -13.56
CA PRO A 197 -0.01 -24.30 -12.95
C PRO A 197 0.33 -25.40 -13.97
N GLU A 198 -0.15 -25.27 -15.21
CA GLU A 198 0.14 -26.18 -16.32
C GLU A 198 1.53 -25.98 -16.94
N LYS A 199 2.18 -24.83 -16.73
CA LYS A 199 3.53 -24.58 -17.25
C LYS A 199 4.57 -25.38 -16.48
N THR A 200 5.58 -25.88 -17.21
CA THR A 200 6.72 -26.55 -16.57
C THR A 200 7.56 -25.58 -15.74
N LYS A 201 8.19 -26.07 -14.67
CA LYS A 201 9.10 -25.27 -13.81
C LYS A 201 10.19 -24.55 -14.60
N SER A 202 10.73 -25.20 -15.64
CA SER A 202 11.77 -24.62 -16.51
C SER A 202 11.23 -23.44 -17.34
N LYS A 203 10.03 -23.58 -17.92
CA LYS A 203 9.37 -22.51 -18.66
C LYS A 203 9.06 -21.31 -17.76
N ILE A 204 8.51 -21.57 -16.56
CA ILE A 204 8.24 -20.54 -15.55
C ILE A 204 9.50 -19.76 -15.20
N LYS A 205 10.61 -20.46 -14.90
CA LYS A 205 11.87 -19.79 -14.55
C LYS A 205 12.39 -18.91 -15.69
N LYS A 206 12.37 -19.41 -16.92
CA LYS A 206 12.82 -18.65 -18.10
C LYS A 206 11.99 -17.39 -18.32
N GLU A 207 10.67 -17.50 -18.22
CA GLU A 207 9.76 -16.36 -18.34
C GLU A 207 9.99 -15.36 -17.20
N ALA A 208 10.06 -15.82 -15.94
CA ALA A 208 10.34 -14.97 -14.78
C ALA A 208 11.62 -14.14 -14.96
N GLU A 209 12.69 -14.73 -15.49
CA GLU A 209 13.94 -14.02 -15.79
C GLU A 209 13.76 -12.94 -16.87
N ILE A 210 13.00 -13.21 -17.94
CA ILE A 210 12.70 -12.22 -19.00
C ILE A 210 11.94 -11.04 -18.41
N ILE A 211 10.86 -11.33 -17.69
CA ILE A 211 10.01 -10.32 -17.05
C ILE A 211 10.85 -9.46 -16.12
N SER A 212 11.56 -10.11 -15.20
CA SER A 212 12.34 -9.44 -14.15
C SER A 212 13.38 -8.48 -14.72
N ARG A 213 13.99 -8.79 -15.87
CA ARG A 213 14.89 -7.84 -16.56
C ARG A 213 14.14 -6.61 -17.06
N GLY A 214 12.99 -6.80 -17.69
CA GLY A 214 12.14 -5.71 -18.16
C GLY A 214 11.73 -4.80 -17.00
N VAL A 215 11.25 -5.38 -15.90
CA VAL A 215 10.85 -4.62 -14.69
C VAL A 215 12.00 -3.82 -14.12
N ALA A 216 13.16 -4.45 -13.91
CA ALA A 216 14.29 -3.79 -13.29
C ALA A 216 14.76 -2.60 -14.14
N ARG A 217 14.84 -2.78 -15.47
CA ARG A 217 15.21 -1.72 -16.41
C ARG A 217 14.22 -0.55 -16.36
N MET A 218 12.93 -0.85 -16.41
CA MET A 218 11.89 0.18 -16.46
C MET A 218 11.64 0.83 -15.10
N SER A 219 11.83 0.13 -14.00
CA SER A 219 11.82 0.71 -12.65
C SER A 219 12.93 1.76 -12.49
N ASN A 220 14.11 1.49 -13.06
CA ASN A 220 15.21 2.45 -13.10
C ASN A 220 14.90 3.62 -14.04
N ALA A 221 14.32 3.35 -15.22
CA ALA A 221 13.89 4.37 -16.17
C ALA A 221 12.87 5.34 -15.55
N LEU A 222 11.84 4.81 -14.89
CA LEU A 222 10.85 5.59 -14.15
C LEU A 222 11.51 6.39 -13.03
N SER A 223 12.42 5.78 -12.27
CA SER A 223 13.15 6.50 -11.22
C SER A 223 13.96 7.68 -11.77
N LYS A 224 14.58 7.52 -12.95
CA LYS A 224 15.32 8.58 -13.64
C LYS A 224 14.38 9.67 -14.14
N TYR A 225 13.26 9.29 -14.74
CA TYR A 225 12.24 10.23 -15.20
C TYR A 225 11.68 11.07 -14.03
N LEU A 226 11.33 10.44 -12.91
CA LEU A 226 10.84 11.15 -11.72
C LEU A 226 11.89 12.09 -11.12
N SER A 227 13.18 11.76 -11.19
CA SER A 227 14.24 12.70 -10.78
C SER A 227 14.27 13.98 -11.63
N ILE A 228 13.76 13.94 -12.87
CA ILE A 228 13.73 15.08 -13.78
C ILE A 228 12.47 15.92 -13.52
N ILE A 229 11.30 15.27 -13.39
CA ILE A 229 10.02 15.99 -13.28
C ILE A 229 9.64 16.38 -11.84
N GLU A 230 10.21 15.71 -10.85
CA GLU A 230 9.94 15.94 -9.42
C GLU A 230 11.29 16.06 -8.65
N PRO A 231 12.19 16.99 -9.03
CA PRO A 231 13.55 17.06 -8.49
C PRO A 231 13.57 17.32 -6.98
N GLU A 232 12.68 18.18 -6.49
CA GLU A 232 12.59 18.59 -5.09
C GLU A 232 11.71 17.67 -4.24
N ALA A 233 10.99 16.73 -4.85
CA ALA A 233 10.09 15.86 -4.11
C ALA A 233 10.82 14.82 -3.26
N LEU A 234 10.20 14.41 -2.16
CA LEU A 234 10.59 13.23 -1.40
C LEU A 234 10.08 11.98 -2.10
N ARG A 235 11.00 11.11 -2.50
CA ARG A 235 10.67 9.87 -3.20
C ARG A 235 10.40 8.75 -2.21
N LEU A 236 9.17 8.26 -2.18
CA LEU A 236 8.77 7.11 -1.38
C LEU A 236 8.92 5.80 -2.16
N SER A 237 9.05 4.70 -1.42
CA SER A 237 9.10 3.35 -1.95
C SER A 237 8.33 2.39 -1.04
N CYS A 238 7.59 1.43 -1.63
CA CYS A 238 7.00 0.31 -0.89
C CYS A 238 8.03 -0.75 -0.44
N HIS A 239 9.25 -0.65 -0.97
CA HIS A 239 10.37 -1.51 -0.59
C HIS A 239 11.16 -0.87 0.56
N PRO A 240 11.75 -1.68 1.45
CA PRO A 240 12.67 -1.18 2.45
C PRO A 240 13.80 -0.35 1.83
N LYS A 241 14.19 0.74 2.49
CA LYS A 241 15.32 1.57 2.10
C LYS A 241 16.22 1.85 3.30
N THR A 242 17.52 1.76 3.07
CA THR A 242 18.55 2.10 4.05
C THR A 242 18.47 3.57 4.42
N ILE A 243 19.06 3.91 5.55
CA ILE A 243 19.16 5.29 6.06
C ILE A 243 19.85 6.24 5.10
N ALA A 244 20.87 5.77 4.37
CA ALA A 244 21.64 6.58 3.44
C ALA A 244 20.96 6.81 2.08
N ALA A 245 19.82 6.16 1.80
CA ALA A 245 19.20 6.22 0.47
C ALA A 245 18.44 7.54 0.22
N ASP A 246 18.49 8.05 -1.01
CA ASP A 246 17.68 9.20 -1.47
C ASP A 246 16.18 8.88 -1.66
N LYS A 247 15.77 7.68 -1.25
CA LYS A 247 14.38 7.20 -1.30
C LYS A 247 14.02 6.69 0.08
N ILE A 248 12.81 7.00 0.50
CA ILE A 248 12.28 6.62 1.81
C ILE A 248 11.42 5.38 1.61
N GLY A 249 11.83 4.26 2.20
CA GLY A 249 10.97 3.09 2.34
C GLY A 249 9.86 3.44 3.32
N ILE A 250 8.59 3.22 2.95
CA ILE A 250 7.43 3.53 3.78
C ILE A 250 6.57 2.27 3.92
N TRP A 251 5.99 2.06 5.09
CA TRP A 251 4.94 1.07 5.26
C TRP A 251 3.67 1.53 4.54
N PHE A 252 2.97 0.56 3.96
CA PHE A 252 1.70 0.79 3.25
C PHE A 252 0.50 0.41 4.12
N ASN A 253 0.73 0.06 5.37
CA ASN A 253 -0.28 -0.16 6.40
C ASN A 253 0.20 0.52 7.69
N GLU A 254 -0.75 0.98 8.51
CA GLU A 254 -0.45 1.75 9.72
C GLU A 254 0.20 0.90 10.83
N ASP A 255 -0.12 -0.38 10.87
CA ASP A 255 0.35 -1.30 11.91
C ASP A 255 1.75 -1.85 11.65
N HIS A 256 2.39 -1.43 10.55
CA HIS A 256 3.70 -1.90 10.07
C HIS A 256 3.79 -3.43 10.02
N ALA A 257 2.65 -4.08 9.76
CA ALA A 257 2.57 -5.52 9.70
C ALA A 257 3.32 -6.03 8.45
N PRO A 258 4.17 -7.06 8.61
CA PRO A 258 4.90 -7.64 7.49
C PRO A 258 3.93 -8.17 6.44
N GLY A 259 4.31 -8.03 5.18
CA GLY A 259 3.46 -8.37 4.05
C GLY A 259 3.96 -7.75 2.75
N GLY A 260 3.26 -8.09 1.66
CA GLY A 260 3.52 -7.48 0.37
C GLY A 260 2.75 -6.18 0.16
N THR A 261 2.70 -5.70 -1.07
CA THR A 261 1.93 -4.51 -1.45
C THR A 261 0.44 -4.81 -1.59
N PRO A 262 -0.46 -3.82 -1.45
CA PRO A 262 -1.91 -4.05 -1.51
C PRO A 262 -2.37 -4.63 -2.85
N TRP A 263 -1.71 -4.26 -3.95
CA TRP A 263 -2.05 -4.78 -5.27
C TRP A 263 -1.60 -6.24 -5.52
N HIS A 264 -0.80 -6.83 -4.63
CA HIS A 264 -0.36 -8.23 -4.71
C HIS A 264 -0.94 -9.11 -3.60
N ASN A 265 -1.84 -8.59 -2.76
CA ASN A 265 -2.34 -9.25 -1.56
C ASN A 265 -3.80 -8.87 -1.28
N ALA A 266 -4.38 -9.47 -0.24
CA ALA A 266 -5.63 -9.06 0.37
C ALA A 266 -5.34 -8.45 1.76
N ALA A 267 -6.21 -7.54 2.21
CA ALA A 267 -6.21 -7.09 3.61
C ALA A 267 -6.69 -8.21 4.52
N VAL A 268 -6.02 -8.37 5.66
CA VAL A 268 -6.39 -9.29 6.73
C VAL A 268 -6.45 -8.53 8.03
N TYR A 269 -7.62 -8.53 8.68
CA TYR A 269 -7.75 -8.02 10.04
C TYR A 269 -7.53 -9.15 11.04
N GLU A 270 -6.54 -9.01 11.90
CA GLU A 270 -6.18 -10.00 12.92
C GLU A 270 -5.82 -9.33 14.24
N ILE A 271 -5.81 -10.09 15.34
CA ILE A 271 -5.32 -9.58 16.63
C ILE A 271 -3.82 -9.83 16.67
N SER A 272 -3.03 -8.76 16.89
CA SER A 272 -1.60 -8.87 17.11
C SER A 272 -1.32 -9.49 18.48
N ASP A 273 -0.60 -10.61 18.52
CA ASP A 273 -0.20 -11.25 19.78
C ASP A 273 0.66 -10.34 20.66
N ALA A 274 1.46 -9.45 20.05
CA ALA A 274 2.35 -8.56 20.77
C ALA A 274 1.64 -7.40 21.46
N THR A 275 0.58 -6.86 20.85
CA THR A 275 -0.09 -5.64 21.32
C THR A 275 -1.52 -5.86 21.79
N ASN A 276 -2.09 -7.05 21.51
CA ASN A 276 -3.50 -7.39 21.70
C ASN A 276 -4.47 -6.40 21.02
N LYS A 277 -4.01 -5.72 19.96
CA LYS A 277 -4.83 -4.81 19.14
C LYS A 277 -5.21 -5.48 17.83
N CYS A 278 -6.34 -5.07 17.26
CA CYS A 278 -6.66 -5.41 15.88
C CYS A 278 -5.70 -4.66 14.95
N VAL A 279 -4.99 -5.40 14.11
CA VAL A 279 -4.06 -4.90 13.11
C VAL A 279 -4.50 -5.34 11.72
N VAL A 280 -4.03 -4.64 10.70
CA VAL A 280 -4.22 -5.01 9.29
C VAL A 280 -2.91 -5.42 8.63
N SER A 281 -2.83 -6.66 8.17
CA SER A 281 -1.70 -7.19 7.39
C SER A 281 -2.08 -7.38 5.92
N PHE A 282 -1.06 -7.47 5.06
CA PHE A 282 -1.23 -7.75 3.63
C PHE A 282 -0.71 -9.14 3.30
N MET A 283 -1.65 -10.06 3.13
CA MET A 283 -1.39 -11.49 2.96
C MET A 283 -1.93 -11.98 1.62
N LYS A 284 -1.29 -12.99 1.04
CA LYS A 284 -1.82 -13.64 -0.17
C LYS A 284 -3.18 -14.25 0.15
N ALA A 285 -4.16 -14.05 -0.74
CA ALA A 285 -5.52 -14.56 -0.54
C ALA A 285 -5.60 -16.08 -0.29
N GLN A 286 -4.71 -16.88 -0.90
CA GLN A 286 -4.61 -18.31 -0.65
C GLN A 286 -4.14 -18.63 0.77
N GLU A 287 -3.11 -17.93 1.26
CA GLU A 287 -2.61 -18.13 2.62
C GLU A 287 -3.68 -17.79 3.67
N ALA A 288 -4.43 -16.70 3.45
CA ALA A 288 -5.54 -16.33 4.33
C ALA A 288 -6.65 -17.41 4.35
N ARG A 289 -6.96 -18.02 3.20
CA ARG A 289 -7.91 -19.14 3.11
C ARG A 289 -7.39 -20.38 3.82
N GLU A 290 -6.11 -20.72 3.66
CA GLU A 290 -5.45 -21.86 4.32
C GLU A 290 -5.42 -21.70 5.84
N LYS A 291 -5.32 -20.46 6.35
CA LYS A 291 -5.47 -20.11 7.77
C LYS A 291 -6.92 -20.16 8.28
N GLY A 292 -7.90 -20.45 7.42
CA GLY A 292 -9.31 -20.48 7.79
C GLY A 292 -9.92 -19.10 8.07
N TYR A 293 -9.28 -18.02 7.61
CA TYR A 293 -9.80 -16.67 7.82
C TYR A 293 -11.08 -16.46 7.00
N LEU A 294 -12.01 -15.69 7.57
CA LEU A 294 -13.33 -15.48 6.99
C LEU A 294 -13.28 -14.37 5.94
N LEU A 295 -13.64 -14.70 4.70
CA LEU A 295 -13.79 -13.72 3.64
C LEU A 295 -15.03 -12.85 3.90
N LYS A 296 -14.85 -11.53 3.85
CA LYS A 296 -15.91 -10.53 3.92
C LYS A 296 -16.16 -9.91 2.56
N SER A 297 -17.41 -9.55 2.33
CA SER A 297 -17.84 -8.82 1.14
C SER A 297 -18.06 -7.34 1.45
N ASP A 298 -17.91 -6.50 0.44
CA ASP A 298 -18.35 -5.11 0.47
C ASP A 298 -19.89 -5.01 0.38
N PRO A 299 -20.48 -3.79 0.49
CA PRO A 299 -21.92 -3.60 0.38
C PRO A 299 -22.52 -4.01 -0.98
N GLU A 300 -21.71 -4.12 -2.03
CA GLU A 300 -22.12 -4.58 -3.37
C GLU A 300 -21.99 -6.11 -3.53
N GLY A 301 -21.59 -6.81 -2.47
CA GLY A 301 -21.43 -8.27 -2.45
C GLY A 301 -20.08 -8.76 -2.99
N LYS A 302 -19.15 -7.87 -3.37
CA LYS A 302 -17.84 -8.24 -3.91
C LYS A 302 -16.87 -8.61 -2.78
N PRO A 303 -15.95 -9.57 -2.99
CA PRO A 303 -14.89 -9.87 -2.04
C PRO A 303 -14.09 -8.61 -1.64
N SER A 304 -13.92 -8.39 -0.33
CA SER A 304 -13.31 -7.16 0.20
C SER A 304 -12.02 -7.42 0.99
N HIS A 305 -12.07 -8.29 2.00
CA HIS A 305 -10.94 -8.59 2.89
C HIS A 305 -11.19 -9.87 3.67
N PHE A 306 -10.17 -10.34 4.39
CA PHE A 306 -10.30 -11.41 5.36
C PHE A 306 -10.31 -10.87 6.79
N VAL A 307 -10.98 -11.60 7.69
CA VAL A 307 -10.88 -11.40 9.14
C VAL A 307 -10.51 -12.71 9.82
N SER A 308 -9.64 -12.65 10.82
CA SER A 308 -9.35 -13.83 11.65
C SER A 308 -10.58 -14.21 12.48
N GLU A 309 -10.65 -15.48 12.89
CA GLU A 309 -11.77 -15.96 13.70
C GLU A 309 -11.86 -15.20 15.04
N THR A 310 -10.73 -14.86 15.64
CA THR A 310 -10.67 -14.09 16.89
C THR A 310 -11.27 -12.69 16.72
N VAL A 311 -10.93 -11.98 15.64
CA VAL A 311 -11.51 -10.67 15.32
C VAL A 311 -13.02 -10.79 15.10
N TYR A 312 -13.44 -11.80 14.33
CA TYR A 312 -14.85 -12.04 14.07
C TYR A 312 -15.65 -12.32 15.35
N ARG A 313 -15.16 -13.19 16.24
CA ARG A 313 -15.81 -13.50 17.52
C ARG A 313 -15.92 -12.26 18.42
N HIS A 314 -14.88 -11.41 18.47
CA HIS A 314 -14.93 -10.14 19.19
C HIS A 314 -16.00 -9.21 18.62
N ALA A 315 -16.06 -9.06 17.29
CA ALA A 315 -17.06 -8.23 16.62
C ALA A 315 -18.50 -8.72 16.92
N CYS A 316 -18.76 -10.03 16.86
CA CYS A 316 -20.06 -10.60 17.19
C CYS A 316 -20.45 -10.39 18.66
N THR A 317 -19.48 -10.48 19.57
CA THR A 317 -19.69 -10.24 21.01
C THR A 317 -20.07 -8.78 21.25
N LEU A 318 -19.32 -7.84 20.67
CA LEU A 318 -19.61 -6.41 20.78
C LEU A 318 -20.97 -6.06 20.17
N GLN A 319 -21.28 -6.59 18.99
CA GLN A 319 -22.58 -6.36 18.36
C GLN A 319 -23.74 -6.88 19.21
N SER A 320 -23.59 -8.07 19.80
CA SER A 320 -24.59 -8.66 20.70
C SER A 320 -24.76 -7.84 21.99
N PHE A 321 -23.66 -7.35 22.56
CA PHE A 321 -23.65 -6.47 23.72
C PHE A 321 -24.37 -5.15 23.44
N PHE A 322 -24.04 -4.46 22.35
CA PHE A 322 -24.70 -3.21 21.97
C PHE A 322 -26.18 -3.42 21.63
N ARG A 323 -26.53 -4.53 20.97
CA ARG A 323 -27.94 -4.88 20.72
C ARG A 323 -28.71 -5.12 22.01
N SER A 324 -28.10 -5.81 22.98
CA SER A 324 -28.67 -6.01 24.31
C SER A 324 -28.86 -4.68 25.05
N ILE A 325 -27.87 -3.77 25.02
CA ILE A 325 -28.00 -2.45 25.63
C ILE A 325 -29.14 -1.65 24.98
N HIS A 326 -29.19 -1.64 23.65
CA HIS A 326 -30.22 -0.94 22.90
C HIS A 326 -31.63 -1.47 23.24
N ASN A 327 -31.80 -2.79 23.27
CA ASN A 327 -33.07 -3.41 23.65
C ASN A 327 -33.48 -3.07 25.08
N LYS A 328 -32.55 -3.15 26.06
CA LYS A 328 -32.84 -2.77 27.45
C LYS A 328 -33.25 -1.30 27.58
N LYS A 329 -32.64 -0.41 26.80
CA LYS A 329 -33.02 1.00 26.77
C LYS A 329 -34.44 1.19 26.22
N MET A 330 -34.78 0.48 25.14
CA MET A 330 -36.14 0.52 24.57
C MET A 330 -37.20 -0.06 25.51
N GLU A 331 -36.87 -1.12 26.27
CA GLU A 331 -37.75 -1.70 27.29
C GLU A 331 -37.91 -0.81 28.54
N ALA A 332 -36.93 0.03 28.86
CA ALA A 332 -37.03 0.99 29.97
C ALA A 332 -37.83 2.25 29.58
N GLU A 333 -37.89 2.56 28.29
CA GLU A 333 -38.60 3.73 27.72
C GLU A 333 -40.04 3.40 27.29
N SER A 334 -40.49 2.15 27.37
CA SER A 334 -41.88 1.78 27.09
C SER A 334 -42.82 2.16 28.25
N PRO A 335 -44.00 2.76 27.98
CA PRO A 335 -44.90 3.21 29.05
C PRO A 335 -45.42 2.02 29.86
N LYS A 336 -45.29 2.08 31.19
CA LYS A 336 -45.99 1.12 32.07
C LYS A 336 -47.50 1.29 31.86
N GLU A 337 -48.19 0.21 31.52
CA GLU A 337 -49.66 0.21 31.38
C GLU A 337 -50.32 0.84 32.60
N PRO A 338 -51.35 1.71 32.42
CA PRO A 338 -52.05 2.29 33.54
C PRO A 338 -52.77 1.19 34.34
N MET A 339 -52.58 1.21 35.66
CA MET A 339 -53.27 0.38 36.64
C MET A 339 -54.78 0.37 36.35
N LYS A 340 -55.35 -0.81 36.10
CA LYS A 340 -56.81 -0.99 35.98
C LYS A 340 -57.47 -0.49 37.26
N SER A 341 -58.19 0.63 37.17
CA SER A 341 -59.07 1.11 38.23
C SER A 341 -60.20 0.11 38.43
N SER A 342 -60.37 -0.35 39.67
CA SER A 342 -61.48 -1.21 40.08
C SER A 342 -62.82 -0.50 39.87
N ASN A 343 -63.77 -1.18 39.24
CA ASN A 343 -65.18 -0.76 39.21
C ASN A 343 -65.72 -0.73 40.64
N LEU A 344 -66.07 0.46 41.14
CA LEU A 344 -67.08 0.59 42.18
C LEU A 344 -68.44 0.56 41.49
N GLU A 345 -69.18 -0.54 41.64
CA GLU A 345 -70.63 -0.56 41.44
C GLU A 345 -71.29 0.13 42.65
N LEU A 346 -72.13 1.13 42.38
CA LEU A 346 -73.05 1.74 43.33
C LEU A 346 -74.46 1.36 42.89
N ILE A 347 -75.15 0.59 43.74
CA ILE A 347 -76.60 0.65 43.94
C ILE A 347 -76.81 0.99 45.41
#